data_AF-A0AAV1I1F6-F1
#
_entry.id   AF-A0AAV1I1F6-F1
#
_cell.length_a   1.000
_cell.length_b   1.000
_cell.length_c   1.000
_cell.angle_alpha   90.00
_cell.angle_beta   90.00
_cell.angle_gamma   90.00
#
_symmetry.space_group_name_H-M   'P 1'
#
loop_
_entity.id
_entity.type
_entity.pdbx_description
1 polymer ?
#
loop_
_entity_poly.entity_id
_entity_poly.type
_entity_poly.pdbx_seq_one_letter_code
_entity_poly.pdbx_strand_id
1 'polypeptide(L)' 'MSWLETIPPMALITLAIMGMGHIQGWVHQGFYGKPKAVCIDSFDRKLAKRDGRILQQIREEEEARTGKKKSFFS' A
#
# COMPACT_ATOMS: atom_id res chain seq x y z
N MET A 1 33.36 18.62 24.81
CA MET A 1 31.96 18.74 25.30
C MET A 1 30.99 19.33 24.27
N SER A 2 31.34 19.51 22.99
CA SER A 2 30.42 20.09 21.99
C SER A 2 29.55 19.08 21.23
N TRP A 3 30.02 17.84 21.05
CA TRP A 3 29.29 16.85 20.25
C TRP A 3 28.04 16.27 20.94
N LEU A 4 28.05 16.17 22.28
CA LEU A 4 26.94 15.59 23.03
C LEU A 4 25.71 16.50 23.10
N GLU A 5 25.85 17.80 22.85
CA GLU A 5 24.73 18.75 22.80
C GLU A 5 24.03 18.76 21.42
N THR A 6 24.77 18.38 20.36
CA THR A 6 24.24 18.34 18.98
C THR A 6 23.59 17.00 18.63
N ILE A 7 23.94 15.92 19.33
CA ILE A 7 23.35 14.58 19.10
C ILE A 7 21.83 14.53 19.40
N PRO A 8 21.31 15.09 20.50
CA PRO A 8 19.89 15.06 20.80
C PRO A 8 18.98 15.66 19.71
N PRO A 9 19.23 16.87 19.17
CA PRO A 9 18.40 17.41 18.10
C PRO A 9 18.50 16.58 16.81
N MET A 10 19.69 16.06 16.48
CA MET A 10 19.88 15.21 15.30
C MET A 10 19.13 13.87 15.42
N ALA A 11 19.11 13.27 16.61
CA ALA A 11 18.37 12.05 16.88
C ALA A 11 16.85 12.26 16.73
N LEU A 12 16.33 13.38 17.21
CA LEU A 12 14.91 13.73 17.08
C LEU A 12 14.51 13.93 15.61
N ILE A 13 15.34 14.64 14.82
CA ILE A 13 15.10 14.84 13.39
C ILE A 13 15.10 13.49 12.66
N THR A 14 16.05 12.61 12.98
CA THR A 14 16.15 11.28 12.36
C THR A 14 14.91 10.44 12.66
N LEU A 15 14.48 10.42 13.92
CA LEU A 15 13.26 9.73 14.35
C LEU A 15 12.02 10.29 13.66
N ALA A 16 11.93 11.61 13.51
CA ALA A 16 10.80 12.25 12.83
C ALA A 16 10.73 11.85 11.35
N ILE A 17 11.87 11.88 10.63
CA ILE A 17 11.94 11.49 9.22
C ILE A 17 11.58 10.01 9.05
N MET A 18 12.13 9.13 9.89
CA MET A 18 11.81 7.71 9.88
C MET A 18 10.31 7.49 10.15
N GLY A 19 9.75 8.17 11.15
CA GLY A 19 8.33 8.09 11.48
C GLY A 19 7.42 8.47 10.31
N MET A 20 7.73 9.58 9.61
CA MET A 20 6.93 10.02 8.47
C MET A 20 6.90 8.99 7.33
N GLY A 21 8.05 8.39 7.00
CA GLY A 21 8.13 7.37 5.95
C GLY A 21 7.35 6.11 6.31
N HIS A 22 7.51 5.61 7.54
CA HIS A 22 6.84 4.39 7.99
C HIS A 22 5.33 4.57 8.11
N ILE A 23 4.84 5.68 8.68
CA ILE A 23 3.41 5.94 8.83
C ILE A 23 2.72 5.99 7.46
N GLN A 24 3.30 6.71 6.50
CA GLN A 24 2.74 6.80 5.16
C GLN A 24 2.69 5.43 4.46
N GLY A 25 3.76 4.63 4.60
CA GLY A 25 3.82 3.27 4.05
C GLY A 25 2.76 2.35 4.65
N TRP A 26 2.64 2.32 5.97
CA TRP A 26 1.68 1.46 6.68
C TRP A 26 0.23 1.85 6.42
N VAL A 27 -0.09 3.14 6.41
CA VAL A 27 -1.44 3.61 6.08
C VAL A 27 -1.82 3.15 4.68
N HIS A 28 -0.96 3.33 3.68
CA HIS A 28 -1.26 2.91 2.32
C HIS A 28 -1.41 1.39 2.19
N GLN A 29 -0.53 0.63 2.84
CA GLN A 29 -0.62 -0.82 2.88
C GLN A 29 -1.90 -1.31 3.55
N GLY A 30 -2.37 -0.63 4.61
CA GLY A 30 -3.62 -0.95 5.29
C GLY A 30 -4.85 -0.73 4.39
N PHE A 31 -4.89 0.36 3.62
CA PHE A 31 -6.04 0.66 2.75
C PHE A 31 -6.09 -0.17 1.47
N TYR A 32 -4.94 -0.40 0.83
CA TYR A 32 -4.88 -1.02 -0.49
C TYR A 32 -4.42 -2.48 -0.45
N GLY A 33 -4.07 -3.00 0.73
CA GLY A 33 -3.58 -4.36 0.95
C GLY A 33 -2.18 -4.62 0.36
N LYS A 34 -1.56 -3.63 -0.27
CA LYS A 34 -0.26 -3.74 -0.93
C LYS A 34 0.58 -2.48 -0.74
N PRO A 35 1.92 -2.59 -0.72
CA PRO A 35 2.80 -1.43 -0.65
C PRO A 35 2.62 -0.55 -1.89
N LYS A 36 2.96 0.75 -1.75
CA LYS A 36 2.81 1.72 -2.83
C LYS A 36 3.77 1.36 -3.95
N ALA A 37 3.26 1.11 -5.15
CA ALA A 37 4.12 0.96 -6.32
C ALA A 37 4.74 2.32 -6.68
N VAL A 38 6.07 2.35 -6.74
CA VAL A 38 6.86 3.50 -7.17
C VAL A 38 7.24 3.34 -8.64
N CYS A 39 7.49 4.46 -9.34
CA CYS A 39 7.89 4.46 -10.76
C CYS A 39 6.90 3.77 -11.70
N ILE A 40 5.59 3.94 -11.48
CA ILE A 40 4.54 3.38 -12.35
C ILE A 40 4.55 4.10 -13.69
N ASP A 41 4.81 3.36 -14.77
CA ASP A 41 4.68 3.87 -16.13
C ASP A 41 3.24 3.70 -16.67
N SER A 42 2.95 4.36 -17.79
CA SER A 42 1.70 4.28 -18.52
C SER A 42 1.29 2.83 -18.86
N PHE A 43 2.26 1.95 -19.11
CA PHE A 43 2.05 0.53 -19.33
C PHE A 43 1.56 -0.19 -18.07
N ASP A 44 2.21 0.01 -16.93
CA ASP A 44 1.83 -0.57 -15.65
C ASP A 44 0.42 -0.15 -15.23
N ARG A 45 0.05 1.10 -15.49
CA ARG A 45 -1.30 1.61 -15.23
C ARG A 45 -2.35 0.88 -16.10
N LYS A 46 -2.03 0.61 -17.37
CA LYS A 46 -2.92 -0.14 -18.27
C LYS A 46 -3.04 -1.61 -17.86
N LEU A 47 -1.94 -2.22 -17.43
CA LEU A 47 -1.94 -3.58 -16.88
C LEU A 47 -2.78 -3.67 -15.61
N ALA A 48 -2.58 -2.79 -14.63
CA ALA A 48 -3.37 -2.78 -13.40
C ALA A 48 -4.88 -2.65 -13.67
N LYS A 49 -5.27 -1.84 -14.66
CA LYS A 49 -6.67 -1.71 -15.09
C LYS A 49 -7.19 -2.95 -15.82
N ARG A 50 -6.33 -3.67 -16.55
CA ARG A 50 -6.69 -4.93 -17.19
C ARG A 50 -6.88 -6.02 -16.14
N ASP A 51 -5.93 -6.17 -15.23
CA ASP A 51 -5.94 -7.22 -14.22
C ASP A 51 -7.11 -7.03 -13.24
N GLY A 52 -7.48 -5.79 -12.92
CA GLY A 52 -8.70 -5.49 -12.16
C GLY A 52 -9.98 -5.94 -12.87
N ARG A 53 -10.06 -5.78 -14.20
CA ARG A 53 -11.23 -6.26 -14.99
C ARG A 53 -11.29 -7.78 -15.05
N ILE A 54 -10.16 -8.44 -15.24
CA ILE A 54 -10.07 -9.90 -15.27
C ILE A 54 -10.46 -10.48 -13.91
N LEU A 55 -9.95 -9.91 -12.82
CA LEU A 55 -10.30 -10.36 -11.48
C LEU A 55 -11.80 -10.22 -11.19
N GLN A 56 -12.40 -9.13 -11.65
CA GLN A 56 -13.85 -8.93 -11.52
C GLN A 56 -14.64 -9.96 -12.33
N GLN A 57 -14.23 -10.25 -13.57
CA GLN A 57 -14.87 -11.28 -14.40
C GLN A 57 -14.77 -12.67 -13.77
N ILE A 58 -13.59 -13.06 -13.28
CA ILE A 58 -13.39 -14.32 -12.56
C ILE A 58 -14.32 -14.39 -11.34
N ARG A 59 -14.47 -13.29 -10.59
CA ARG A 59 -15.37 -13.24 -9.44
C ARG A 59 -16.83 -13.40 -9.84
N GLU A 60 -17.27 -12.74 -10.90
CA GLU A 60 -18.63 -12.86 -11.44
C GLU A 60 -18.91 -14.29 -11.94
N GLU A 61 -17.94 -14.92 -12.60
CA GLU A 61 -18.02 -16.33 -13.03
C GLU A 61 -18.07 -17.30 -11.85
N GLU A 62 -17.26 -17.08 -10.81
CA GLU A 62 -17.30 -17.87 -9.58
C GLU A 62 -18.64 -17.72 -8.84
N GLU A 63 -19.17 -16.50 -8.75
CA GLU A 63 -20.49 -16.22 -8.16
C GLU A 63 -21.62 -16.88 -8.96
N ALA A 64 -21.55 -16.85 -10.30
CA ALA A 64 -22.50 -17.54 -11.17
C ALA A 64 -22.41 -19.07 -11.05
N ARG A 65 -21.19 -19.62 -10.87
CA ARG A 65 -20.96 -21.07 -10.73
C ARG A 65 -21.34 -21.61 -9.35
N THR A 66 -21.16 -20.83 -8.28
CA THR A 66 -21.34 -21.29 -6.89
C THR A 66 -22.62 -20.79 -6.22
N GLY A 67 -23.32 -19.80 -6.80
CA GLY A 67 -24.61 -19.30 -6.32
C GLY A 67 -24.58 -18.61 -4.95
N LYS A 68 -23.39 -18.42 -4.34
CA LYS A 68 -23.19 -17.75 -3.06
C LYS A 68 -22.30 -16.54 -3.24
N LYS A 69 -22.85 -15.34 -3.01
CA LYS A 69 -22.04 -14.12 -2.83
C LYS A 69 -21.12 -14.31 -1.62
N LYS A 70 -19.81 -14.40 -1.86
CA LYS A 70 -18.83 -14.31 -0.76
C LYS A 70 -18.81 -12.86 -0.26
N SER A 71 -19.55 -12.64 0.83
CA SER A 71 -19.57 -11.40 1.60
C SER A 71 -18.15 -11.02 2.04
N PHE A 72 -17.79 -9.77 1.79
CA PHE A 72 -16.44 -9.20 1.88
C PHE A 72 -16.02 -8.77 3.31
N PHE A 73 -16.73 -9.19 4.35
CA PHE A 73 -16.33 -8.89 5.73
C PHE A 73 -16.04 -10.18 6.51
N SER A 74 -14.81 -10.65 6.40
CA SER A 74 -14.05 -11.31 7.47
C SER A 74 -12.57 -11.36 7.10
#